data_AF-A0A087D440-F1
#
_entry.id   AF-A0A087D440-F1
#
_cell.length_a   1.000
_cell.length_b   1.000
_cell.length_c   1.000
_cell.angle_alpha   90.00
_cell.angle_beta   90.00
_cell.angle_gamma   90.00
#
_symmetry.space_group_name_H-M   'P 1'
#
loop_
_entity.id
_entity.type
_entity.pdbx_description
1 polymer ?
#
loop_
_entity_poly.entity_id
_entity_poly.type
_entity_poly.pdbx_seq_one_letter_code
_entity_poly.pdbx_strand_id
1 'polypeptide(L)' 'MTKIAERYPCTLMLALSVCCLASIVWLLTHDGCAHPIGNSIALVVYMTSGTLLLLPRAVEWFDRYLPDMTEGE' A
#
# COMPACT_ATOMS: atom_id res chain seq x y z
N MET A 1 -5.05 -17.31 2.78
CA MET A 1 -4.15 -16.36 2.10
C MET A 1 -2.96 -15.93 2.97
N THR A 2 -3.07 -15.96 4.30
CA THR A 2 -2.00 -15.64 5.27
C THR A 2 -0.72 -16.49 5.15
N LYS A 3 -0.81 -17.79 4.77
CA LYS A 3 0.36 -18.67 4.66
C LYS A 3 1.38 -18.33 3.56
N ILE A 4 1.00 -17.55 2.54
CA ILE A 4 1.91 -17.20 1.43
C ILE A 4 2.75 -15.97 1.79
N ALA A 5 2.15 -15.02 2.51
CA ALA A 5 2.82 -13.80 2.97
C ALA A 5 3.93 -14.10 3.98
N GLU A 6 3.76 -15.13 4.82
CA GLU A 6 4.73 -15.54 5.83
C GLU A 6 6.00 -16.19 5.23
N ARG A 7 5.91 -16.72 4.01
CA ARG A 7 7.00 -17.46 3.37
C ARG A 7 7.92 -16.59 2.51
N TYR A 8 7.43 -15.44 2.01
CA TYR A 8 8.19 -14.55 1.12
C TYR A 8 7.85 -13.06 1.35
N PRO A 9 8.15 -12.51 2.55
CA PRO A 9 7.83 -11.12 2.88
C PRO A 9 8.53 -10.13 1.93
N CYS A 10 9.79 -10.39 1.59
CA CYS A 10 10.56 -9.54 0.67
C CYS A 10 9.99 -9.55 -0.75
N THR A 11 9.60 -10.72 -1.27
CA THR A 11 9.07 -10.85 -2.63
C THR A 11 7.71 -10.16 -2.75
N LEU A 12 6.89 -10.22 -1.69
CA LEU A 12 5.60 -9.53 -1.65
C LEU A 12 5.78 -8.01 -1.58
N MET A 13 6.69 -7.49 -0.75
CA MET A 13 7.01 -6.06 -0.72
C MET A 13 7.57 -5.55 -2.06
N LEU A 14 8.44 -6.33 -2.71
CA LEU A 14 8.95 -5.99 -4.04
C LEU A 14 7.84 -5.97 -5.09
N ALA A 15 6.95 -6.97 -5.09
CA ALA A 15 5.81 -7.01 -6.00
C ALA A 15 4.88 -5.80 -5.80
N LEU A 16 4.54 -5.46 -4.55
CA LEU A 16 3.73 -4.28 -4.23
C LEU A 16 4.42 -2.98 -4.67
N SER A 17 5.74 -2.86 -4.47
CA SER A 17 6.53 -1.70 -4.91
C SER A 17 6.51 -1.53 -6.43
N VAL A 18 6.71 -2.63 -7.17
CA VAL A 18 6.65 -2.63 -8.64
C VAL A 18 5.23 -2.26 -9.13
N CYS A 19 4.18 -2.83 -8.53
CA CYS A 19 2.80 -2.46 -8.86
C CYS A 19 2.50 -0.99 -8.57
N CYS A 20 3.03 -0.44 -7.47
CA CYS A 20 2.87 0.96 -7.07
C CYS A 20 3.52 1.90 -8.09
N LEU A 21 4.77 1.63 -8.48
CA LEU A 21 5.50 2.39 -9.51
C LEU A 21 4.82 2.30 -10.88
N ALA A 22 4.42 1.10 -11.29
CA ALA A 22 3.72 0.89 -12.55
C ALA A 22 2.39 1.65 -12.60
N SER A 23 1.65 1.70 -11.49
CA SER A 23 0.39 2.45 -11.39
C SER A 23 0.59 3.97 -11.46
N ILE A 24 1.64 4.51 -10.83
CA ILE A 24 2.00 5.93 -10.94
C ILE A 24 2.36 6.29 -12.38
N VAL A 25 3.21 5.49 -13.03
CA VAL A 25 3.62 5.70 -14.42
C VAL A 25 2.40 5.63 -15.35
N TRP A 26 1.47 4.72 -15.10
CA TRP A 26 0.21 4.62 -15.84
C TRP A 26 -0.67 5.86 -15.67
N LEU A 27 -0.81 6.38 -14.44
CA LEU A 27 -1.54 7.62 -14.15
C LEU A 27 -0.93 8.85 -14.83
N LEU A 28 0.40 8.90 -14.94
CA LEU A 28 1.14 9.98 -15.58
C LEU A 28 1.13 9.90 -17.12
N THR A 29 0.73 8.77 -17.68
CA THR A 29 0.68 8.57 -19.14
C THR A 29 -0.61 9.16 -19.71
N HIS A 30 -0.48 9.92 -20.80
CA HIS A 30 -1.60 10.60 -21.46
C HIS A 30 -2.74 9.65 -21.89
N ASP A 31 -2.40 8.42 -22.31
CA ASP A 31 -3.37 7.35 -22.62
C ASP A 31 -4.17 6.86 -21.38
N GLY A 32 -3.58 6.91 -20.19
CA GLY A 32 -4.26 6.52 -18.95
C GLY A 32 -5.40 7.48 -18.58
N CYS A 33 -5.23 8.77 -18.87
CA CYS A 33 -6.24 9.81 -18.64
C CYS A 33 -7.45 9.68 -19.59
N ALA A 34 -7.24 9.12 -20.77
CA ALA A 34 -8.31 8.90 -21.76
C ALA A 34 -9.19 7.67 -21.45
N HIS A 35 -8.72 6.75 -20.59
CA HIS A 35 -9.46 5.55 -20.18
C HIS A 35 -9.91 5.64 -18.71
N PRO A 36 -11.14 6.12 -18.41
CA PRO A 36 -11.60 6.35 -17.04
C PRO A 36 -11.59 5.07 -16.18
N ILE A 37 -11.89 3.92 -16.80
CA ILE A 37 -11.86 2.61 -16.14
C ILE A 37 -10.43 2.21 -15.78
N GLY A 38 -9.49 2.32 -16.73
CA GLY A 38 -8.08 1.99 -16.51
C GLY A 38 -7.44 2.86 -15.42
N ASN A 39 -7.79 4.15 -15.42
CA ASN A 39 -7.32 5.09 -14.40
C ASN A 39 -7.83 4.73 -12.99
N SER A 40 -9.11 4.37 -12.87
CA SER A 40 -9.70 3.97 -11.58
C SER A 40 -9.07 2.71 -11.00
N ILE A 41 -8.77 1.72 -11.85
CA ILE A 41 -8.11 0.47 -11.45
C ILE A 41 -6.67 0.77 -10.99
N ALA A 42 -5.91 1.56 -11.74
CA ALA A 42 -4.56 1.97 -11.36
C ALA A 42 -4.54 2.72 -10.02
N LEU A 43 -5.53 3.59 -9.77
CA LEU A 43 -5.66 4.31 -8.50
C LEU A 43 -5.95 3.36 -7.32
N VAL A 44 -6.82 2.37 -7.50
CA VAL A 44 -7.12 1.36 -6.47
C VAL A 44 -5.89 0.48 -6.19
N VAL A 45 -5.18 0.04 -7.23
CA VAL A 45 -3.94 -0.75 -7.08
C VAL A 45 -2.85 0.08 -6.39
N TYR A 46 -2.74 1.36 -6.72
CA TYR A 46 -1.82 2.28 -6.05
C TYR A 46 -2.16 2.46 -4.56
N MET A 47 -3.43 2.73 -4.24
CA MET A 47 -3.90 2.91 -2.85
C MET A 47 -3.70 1.64 -2.02
N THR A 48 -4.07 0.48 -2.56
CA THR A 48 -3.97 -0.80 -1.83
C THR A 48 -2.51 -1.19 -1.62
N SER A 49 -1.66 -1.11 -2.64
CA SER A 49 -0.24 -1.41 -2.52
C SER A 49 0.50 -0.43 -1.60
N GLY A 50 0.25 0.87 -1.75
CA GLY A 50 0.80 1.91 -0.88
C GLY A 50 0.39 1.70 0.58
N THR A 51 -0.90 1.45 0.83
CA THR A 51 -1.41 1.20 2.19
C THR A 51 -0.78 -0.05 2.79
N LEU A 52 -0.70 -1.17 2.05
CA LEU A 52 -0.06 -2.40 2.52
C LEU A 52 1.44 -2.21 2.84
N LEU A 53 2.14 -1.37 2.08
CA LEU A 53 3.54 -1.00 2.32
C LEU A 53 3.71 -0.09 3.54
N LEU A 54 2.79 0.85 3.74
CA LEU A 54 2.81 1.81 4.85
C LEU A 54 2.25 1.23 6.15
N LEU A 55 1.38 0.23 6.10
CA LEU A 55 0.71 -0.36 7.26
C LEU A 55 1.68 -0.81 8.37
N PRO A 56 2.74 -1.61 8.11
CA PRO A 56 3.66 -2.01 9.17
C PRO A 56 4.35 -0.81 9.82
N ARG A 57 4.76 0.17 9.02
CA ARG A 57 5.39 1.41 9.51
C ARG A 57 4.42 2.29 10.29
N ALA A 58 3.17 2.36 9.87
CA ALA A 58 2.12 3.06 10.57
C ALA A 58 1.84 2.41 11.92
N VAL A 59 1.77 1.07 11.99
CA VAL A 59 1.61 0.33 13.24
C VAL A 59 2.79 0.59 14.20
N GLU A 60 4.03 0.54 13.72
CA GLU A 60 5.22 0.90 14.52
C GLU A 60 5.17 2.35 15.01
N TRP A 61 4.65 3.27 14.20
CA TRP A 61 4.51 4.68 14.58
C TRP A 61 3.40 4.87 15.61
N PHE A 62 2.25 4.23 15.44
CA PHE A 62 1.15 4.27 16.41
C PHE A 62 1.55 3.66 17.75
N ASP A 63 2.24 2.52 17.75
CA ASP A 63 2.79 1.89 18.96
C ASP A 63 3.74 2.83 19.71
N ARG A 64 4.59 3.56 18.97
CA ARG A 64 5.53 4.52 19.56
C ARG A 64 4.85 5.79 20.11
N TYR A 65 3.82 6.30 19.44
CA TYR A 65 3.27 7.64 19.71
C TYR A 65 1.93 7.66 20.45
N LEU A 66 1.27 6.52 20.64
CA LEU A 66 0.02 6.42 21.39
C LEU A 66 0.32 5.87 22.79
N PRO A 67 0.67 6.73 23.78
CA PRO A 67 0.77 6.29 25.16
C PRO A 67 -0.58 5.75 25.61
N ASP A 68 -0.53 4.69 26.43
CA ASP A 68 -1.69 4.00 26.98
C ASP A 68 -2.65 5.01 27.63
N MET A 69 -3.76 5.32 26.97
CA MET A 69 -4.76 6.27 27.50
C MET A 69 -5.63 5.64 28.60
N THR A 70 -5.17 4.51 29.16
CA THR A 70 -5.83 3.68 30.16
C THR A 70 -5.20 3.83 31.56
N GLU A 71 -4.39 4.86 31.80
CA GLU A 71 -3.97 5.28 33.15
C GLU A 71 -4.92 6.34 33.74
N GLY A 72 -6.23 6.10 33.70
CA GLY A 72 -7.21 7.04 34.22
C GLY A 72 -8.60 6.44 34.39
N GLU A 73 -8.75 5.49 35.32
CA GLU A 73 -9.83 5.38 36.32
C GLU A 73 -9.63 4.15 37.23
#